data_AF-A0A7C7VH65-F1
#
_entry.id   AF-A0A7C7VH65-F1
#
_cell.length_a   1.000
_cell.length_b   1.000
_cell.length_c   1.000
_cell.angle_alpha   90.00
_cell.angle_beta   90.00
_cell.angle_gamma   90.00
#
_symmetry.space_group_name_H-M   'P 1'
#
loop_
_entity.id
_entity.type
_entity.pdbx_description
1 polymer ?
#
loop_
_entity_poly.entity_id
_entity_poly.type
_entity_poly.pdbx_seq_one_letter_code
_entity_poly.pdbx_strand_id
1 'polypeptide(L)' 'IDMAGGSPYMDSNTAKNNTNWGIYLYSGADPTLVSSKIGYNGSYRVRLYRGITFRHRG' A
#
# COMPACT_ATOMS: atom_id res chain seq x y z
N ILE A 1 -2.28 2.97 -5.53
CA ILE A 1 -3.16 1.78 -5.47
C ILE A 1 -4.24 2.05 -4.44
N ASP A 2 -5.51 1.87 -4.79
CA ASP A 2 -6.68 2.05 -3.93
C ASP A 2 -7.52 0.76 -3.92
N MET A 3 -7.79 0.19 -2.74
CA MET A 3 -8.48 -1.10 -2.59
C MET A 3 -9.29 -1.18 -1.29
N ALA A 4 -10.50 -1.76 -1.39
CA ALA A 4 -11.40 -2.03 -0.27
C ALA A 4 -11.77 -3.53 -0.22
N GLY A 5 -11.72 -4.14 0.97
CA GLY A 5 -12.24 -5.50 1.22
C GLY A 5 -11.55 -6.67 0.50
N GLY A 6 -10.35 -6.48 -0.07
CA GLY A 6 -9.64 -7.50 -0.83
C GLY A 6 -8.25 -7.85 -0.28
N SER A 7 -7.68 -8.98 -0.73
CA SER A 7 -6.34 -9.46 -0.34
C SER A 7 -5.34 -9.39 -1.50
N PRO A 8 -4.96 -8.18 -1.94
CA PRO A 8 -4.09 -8.02 -3.10
C PRO A 8 -2.66 -8.49 -2.83
N TYR A 9 -2.06 -9.14 -3.82
CA TYR A 9 -0.64 -9.48 -3.84
C TYR A 9 0.09 -8.52 -4.79
N MET A 10 1.04 -7.76 -4.25
CA MET A 10 1.81 -6.74 -4.98
C MET A 10 3.30 -7.06 -4.89
N ASP A 11 3.87 -7.56 -5.98
CA ASP A 11 5.29 -7.91 -6.08
C ASP A 11 6.04 -6.93 -6.97
N SER A 12 7.21 -6.49 -6.53
CA SER A 12 8.16 -5.68 -7.32
C SER A 12 7.56 -4.38 -7.87
N ASN A 13 6.57 -3.81 -7.16
CA ASN A 13 5.89 -2.59 -7.55
C ASN A 13 6.67 -1.35 -7.12
N THR A 14 6.63 -0.29 -7.93
CA THR A 14 7.18 1.03 -7.56
C THR A 14 6.07 2.08 -7.48
N ALA A 15 5.81 2.58 -6.27
CA ALA A 15 4.88 3.69 -6.04
C ALA A 15 5.66 4.95 -5.61
N LYS A 16 5.88 5.87 -6.56
CA LYS A 16 6.65 7.10 -6.36
C LYS A 16 5.98 8.33 -6.97
N ASN A 17 6.29 9.51 -6.44
CA ASN A 17 5.86 10.82 -6.94
C ASN A 17 4.34 10.99 -7.01
N ASN A 18 3.59 10.34 -6.12
CA ASN A 18 2.15 10.57 -5.99
C ASN A 18 1.89 11.78 -5.09
N THR A 19 0.99 12.67 -5.51
CA THR A 19 0.65 13.92 -4.80
C THR A 19 0.18 13.66 -3.36
N ASN A 20 -0.52 12.55 -3.10
CA ASN A 20 -1.08 12.27 -1.77
C ASN A 20 -0.51 10.99 -1.13
N TRP A 21 -0.78 9.82 -1.74
CA TRP A 21 -0.38 8.52 -1.18
C TRP A 21 0.26 7.62 -2.23
N GLY A 22 1.29 6.85 -1.84
CA GLY A 22 1.82 5.78 -2.71
C GLY A 22 0.89 4.57 -2.76
N ILE A 23 0.54 4.07 -1.57
CA ILE A 23 -0.46 3.02 -1.39
C ILE A 23 -1.52 3.49 -0.39
N TYR A 24 -2.78 3.35 -0.78
CA TYR A 24 -3.95 3.67 0.03
C TYR A 24 -4.81 2.41 0.18
N LEU A 25 -4.98 1.94 1.41
CA LEU A 25 -5.69 0.70 1.71
C LEU A 25 -6.87 1.02 2.63
N TYR A 26 -8.07 0.72 2.14
CA TYR A 26 -9.32 1.03 2.81
C TYR A 26 -9.95 -0.24 3.43
N SER A 27 -10.78 -0.01 4.46
CA SER A 27 -11.39 -0.98 5.38
C SER A 27 -11.47 -2.42 4.88
N GLY A 28 -10.89 -3.34 5.65
CA GLY A 28 -10.97 -4.79 5.41
C GLY A 28 -10.00 -5.35 4.37
N ALA A 29 -9.09 -4.55 3.82
CA ALA A 29 -8.05 -5.08 2.93
C ALA A 29 -6.94 -5.82 3.70
N ASP A 30 -6.47 -6.95 3.16
CA ASP A 30 -5.33 -7.75 3.68
C ASP A 30 -4.23 -7.90 2.60
N PRO A 31 -3.49 -6.80 2.30
CA PRO A 31 -2.49 -6.78 1.25
C PRO A 31 -1.20 -7.47 1.65
N THR A 32 -0.54 -8.10 0.67
CA THR A 32 0.84 -8.56 0.78
C THR A 32 1.72 -7.82 -0.21
N LEU A 33 2.77 -7.17 0.29
CA LEU A 33 3.80 -6.52 -0.53
C LEU A 33 5.12 -7.28 -0.45
N VAL A 34 5.65 -7.62 -1.61
CA VAL A 34 6.93 -8.31 -1.76
C VAL A 34 7.84 -7.44 -2.63
N SER A 35 9.08 -7.24 -2.18
CA SER A 35 10.15 -6.55 -2.93
C SER A 35 9.75 -5.22 -3.59
N SER A 36 8.81 -4.48 -2.99
CA SER A 36 8.22 -3.27 -3.57
C SER A 36 8.84 -1.99 -3.00
N LYS A 37 8.99 -0.96 -3.83
CA LYS A 37 9.58 0.33 -3.45
C LYS A 37 8.54 1.44 -3.38
N ILE A 38 8.36 2.02 -2.20
CA ILE A 38 7.37 3.09 -1.96
C ILE A 38 8.09 4.31 -1.37
N GLY A 39 8.12 5.43 -2.10
CA GLY A 39 8.86 6.61 -1.67
C GLY A 39 8.50 7.87 -2.45
N TYR A 40 8.90 9.04 -1.96
CA TYR A 40 8.62 10.33 -2.62
C TYR A 40 7.12 10.59 -2.89
N ASN A 41 6.25 10.20 -1.97
CA ASN A 41 4.81 10.51 -2.04
C ASN A 41 4.50 11.61 -1.02
N GLY A 42 3.56 12.50 -1.36
CA GLY A 42 3.34 13.76 -0.64
C GLY A 42 2.97 13.60 0.85
N SER A 43 1.74 13.18 1.15
CA SER A 43 1.24 13.12 2.53
C SER A 43 1.69 11.85 3.27
N TYR A 44 1.56 10.68 2.64
CA TYR A 44 1.98 9.41 3.25
C TYR A 44 2.55 8.46 2.20
N ARG A 45 3.57 7.68 2.58
CA ARG A 45 4.09 6.61 1.71
C ARG A 45 3.06 5.47 1.60
N VAL A 46 2.61 4.97 2.74
CA VAL A 46 1.54 3.97 2.89
C VAL A 46 0.54 4.49 3.92
N ARG A 47 -0.76 4.48 3.60
CA ARG A 47 -1.84 4.84 4.53
C ARG A 47 -2.80 3.67 4.70
N LEU A 48 -2.99 3.26 5.96
CA LEU A 48 -3.84 2.14 6.36
C LEU A 48 -5.04 2.66 7.16
N TYR A 49 -6.27 2.27 6.80
CA TYR A 49 -7.47 2.48 7.64
C TYR A 49 -7.62 1.37 8.70
N ARG A 50 -8.63 1.47 9.60
CA ARG A 50 -8.83 0.48 10.67
C ARG A 50 -8.98 -0.94 10.12
N GLY A 51 -8.40 -1.92 10.84
CA GLY A 51 -8.54 -3.34 10.53
C GLY A 51 -7.62 -3.87 9.43
N ILE A 52 -6.69 -3.06 8.92
CA ILE A 52 -5.73 -3.50 7.90
C ILE A 52 -4.55 -4.24 8.56
N THR A 53 -4.24 -5.43 8.06
CA THR A 53 -2.98 -6.12 8.35
C THR A 53 -2.03 -5.91 7.18
N PHE A 54 -0.88 -5.27 7.42
CA PHE A 54 0.11 -4.98 6.39
C PHE A 54 1.32 -5.89 6.53
N ARG A 55 1.59 -6.71 5.50
CA ARG A 55 2.77 -7.60 5.47
C ARG A 55 3.74 -7.11 4.40
N HIS A 56 4.93 -6.69 4.85
CA HIS A 56 6.06 -6.37 3.98
C HIS A 56 7.09 -7.49 4.08
N ARG A 57 7.35 -8.19 2.97
CA ARG A 57 8.43 -9.18 2.86
C ARG A 57 9.53 -8.59 2.00
N GLY A 58 10.70 -8.39 2.61
CA GLY A 58 11.93 -7.93 1.95
C GLY A 58 12.60 -9.07 1.23
#